data_AF-A0A3S4F2M2-F1
#
_entry.id   AF-A0A3S4F2M2-F1
#
_cell.length_a   1.000
_cell.length_b   1.000
_cell.length_c   1.000
_cell.angle_alpha   90.00
_cell.angle_beta   90.00
_cell.angle_gamma   90.00
#
_symmetry.space_group_name_H-M   'P 1'
#
loop_
_entity.id
_entity.type
_entity.pdbx_description
1 polymer ?
#
loop_
_entity_poly.entity_id
_entity_poly.type
_entity_poly.pdbx_seq_one_letter_code
_entity_poly.pdbx_strand_id
1 'polypeptide(L)' 'MSHENGLSEACKQADQLNALLVAMTLASDELDTTDLQTLVTLAFDLAGGPACWLLEEQHRREKKNA' A
#
# COMPACT_ATOMS: atom_id res chain seq x y z
N MET A 1 0.50 9.26 -16.66
CA MET A 1 0.56 10.18 -15.50
C MET A 1 2.00 10.57 -15.28
N SER A 2 2.30 11.81 -14.85
CA SER A 2 3.67 12.20 -14.47
C SER A 2 4.17 11.19 -13.40
N HIS A 3 5.22 10.42 -13.72
CA HIS A 3 5.71 9.33 -12.86
C HIS A 3 6.08 9.80 -11.44
N GLU A 4 6.53 11.06 -11.31
CA GLU A 4 6.84 11.70 -10.03
C GLU A 4 5.59 11.89 -9.17
N ASN A 5 4.46 12.26 -9.78
CA ASN A 5 3.19 12.39 -9.06
C ASN A 5 2.68 11.01 -8.59
N GLY A 6 2.98 9.94 -9.33
CA GLY A 6 2.64 8.57 -8.96
C GLY A 6 3.45 8.04 -7.78
N LEU A 7 4.73 8.39 -7.68
CA LEU A 7 5.60 7.95 -6.58
C LEU A 7 5.18 8.58 -5.24
N SER A 8 4.88 9.88 -5.23
CA SER A 8 4.45 10.55 -3.99
C SER A 8 3.17 9.92 -3.43
N GLU A 9 2.21 9.59 -4.29
CA GLU A 9 0.98 8.94 -3.89
C GLU A 9 1.21 7.51 -3.39
N ALA A 10 2.02 6.73 -4.10
CA ALA A 10 2.42 5.39 -3.67
C ALA A 10 3.11 5.41 -2.30
N CYS A 11 4.01 6.37 -2.05
CA CYS A 11 4.63 6.51 -0.72
C CYS A 11 3.60 6.82 0.37
N LYS A 12 2.67 7.75 0.13
CA LYS A 12 1.62 8.06 1.11
C LYS A 12 0.74 6.85 1.44
N GLN A 13 0.36 6.07 0.43
CA GLN A 13 -0.43 4.86 0.63
C GLN A 13 0.36 3.80 1.41
N ALA A 14 1.66 3.65 1.15
CA ALA A 14 2.52 2.76 1.93
C ALA A 14 2.67 3.22 3.39
N ASP A 15 2.80 4.52 3.64
CA ASP A 15 2.86 5.09 4.99
C ASP A 15 1.54 4.85 5.75
N GLN A 16 0.41 5.08 5.09
CA GLN A 16 -0.93 4.81 5.63
C GLN A 16 -1.12 3.33 5.94
N LEU A 17 -0.69 2.44 5.05
CA LEU A 17 -0.72 0.99 5.27
C LEU A 17 0.10 0.61 6.51
N ASN A 18 1.31 1.14 6.64
CA ASN A 18 2.14 0.88 7.82
C ASN A 18 1.48 1.35 9.11
N ALA A 19 0.93 2.57 9.12
CA ALA A 19 0.21 3.09 10.28
C ALA A 19 -1.02 2.24 10.65
N LEU A 20 -1.79 1.80 9.66
CA LEU A 20 -2.93 0.90 9.83
C LEU A 20 -2.52 -0.43 10.46
N LEU A 21 -1.48 -1.08 9.94
CA LEU A 21 -0.99 -2.36 10.45
C LEU A 21 -0.47 -2.25 11.89
N VAL A 22 0.19 -1.14 12.23
CA VAL A 22 0.60 -0.85 13.60
C VAL A 22 -0.62 -0.71 14.51
N ALA A 23 -1.63 0.07 14.09
CA ALA A 23 -2.86 0.24 14.88
C ALA A 23 -3.61 -1.09 15.08
N MET A 24 -3.74 -1.91 14.04
CA MET A 24 -4.34 -3.25 14.12
C MET A 24 -3.59 -4.16 15.09
N THR A 25 -2.25 -4.08 15.12
CA THR A 25 -1.43 -4.87 16.05
C THR A 25 -1.68 -4.43 17.49
N LEU A 26 -1.70 -3.12 17.76
CA LEU A 26 -1.92 -2.56 19.09
C LEU A 26 -3.33 -2.81 19.63
N ALA A 27 -4.34 -2.82 18.75
CA ALA A 27 -5.74 -3.03 19.12
C ALA A 27 -6.21 -4.49 18.93
N SER A 28 -5.29 -5.43 18.66
CA SER A 28 -5.66 -6.79 18.22
C SER A 28 -6.56 -7.56 19.20
N ASP A 29 -6.46 -7.30 20.50
CA ASP A 29 -7.32 -7.91 21.53
C ASP A 29 -8.73 -7.28 21.61
N GLU A 30 -8.92 -6.09 21.04
CA GLU A 30 -10.18 -5.32 21.07
C GLU A 30 -10.97 -5.42 19.76
N LEU A 31 -10.32 -5.90 18.69
CA LEU A 31 -10.94 -6.01 17.36
C LEU A 31 -11.80 -7.27 17.25
N ASP A 32 -13.08 -7.08 16.92
CA ASP A 32 -13.92 -8.20 16.53
C ASP A 32 -13.62 -8.66 15.09
N THR A 33 -14.24 -9.77 14.68
CA THR A 33 -14.00 -10.34 13.34
C THR A 33 -14.45 -9.41 12.20
N THR A 34 -15.52 -8.64 12.40
CA THR A 34 -16.06 -7.72 11.40
C THR A 34 -15.13 -6.53 11.22
N ASP A 35 -14.66 -5.95 12.32
CA ASP A 35 -13.69 -4.86 12.32
C ASP A 35 -12.39 -5.31 11.67
N LEU A 36 -11.89 -6.50 12.04
CA LEU A 36 -10.69 -7.07 11.45
C LEU A 36 -10.83 -7.26 9.94
N GLN A 37 -11.95 -7.79 9.45
CA GLN A 37 -12.19 -7.95 8.00
C GLN A 37 -12.21 -6.61 7.26
N THR A 38 -12.80 -5.59 7.87
CA THR A 38 -12.84 -4.24 7.31
C THR A 38 -11.43 -3.64 7.21
N LEU A 39 -10.65 -3.74 8.29
CA LEU A 39 -9.28 -3.24 8.35
C LEU A 39 -8.36 -3.99 7.39
N VAL A 40 -8.54 -5.31 7.24
CA VAL A 40 -7.81 -6.12 6.25
C VAL A 40 -8.16 -5.69 4.82
N THR A 41 -9.43 -5.41 4.53
CA THR A 41 -9.86 -4.91 3.21
C THR A 41 -9.18 -3.57 2.91
N LEU A 42 -9.17 -2.64 3.87
CA LEU A 42 -8.48 -1.36 3.74
C LEU A 42 -6.97 -1.54 3.53
N ALA A 43 -6.35 -2.50 4.22
CA ALA A 43 -4.93 -2.82 4.04
C ALA A 43 -4.63 -3.29 2.62
N PHE A 44 -5.50 -4.10 2.01
CA PHE A 44 -5.37 -4.50 0.60
C PHE A 44 -5.49 -3.31 -0.36
N ASP A 45 -6.45 -2.42 -0.14
CA ASP A 45 -6.64 -1.22 -0.96
C ASP A 45 -5.40 -0.31 -0.91
N LEU A 46 -4.83 -0.10 0.28
CA LEU A 46 -3.62 0.71 0.46
C LEU A 46 -2.37 0.04 -0.11
N ALA A 47 -2.28 -1.29 -0.13
CA ALA A 47 -1.15 -2.01 -0.71
C ALA A 47 -1.14 -1.99 -2.24
N GLY A 48 -2.30 -1.85 -2.89
CA GLY A 48 -2.45 -1.95 -4.34
C GLY A 48 -1.66 -0.90 -5.12
N GLY A 49 -1.78 0.38 -4.74
CA GLY A 49 -1.10 1.48 -5.43
C GLY A 49 0.43 1.38 -5.40
N PRO A 50 1.06 1.17 -4.23
CA PRO A 50 2.51 0.93 -4.12
C PRO A 50 2.97 -0.27 -4.94
N ALA A 51 2.24 -1.40 -4.89
CA ALA A 51 2.59 -2.59 -5.65
C ALA A 51 2.54 -2.35 -7.16
N CYS A 52 1.47 -1.72 -7.67
CA CYS A 52 1.35 -1.35 -9.07
C CYS A 52 2.47 -0.41 -9.52
N TRP A 53 2.79 0.62 -8.73
CA TRP A 53 3.86 1.56 -9.06
C TRP A 53 5.21 0.86 -9.17
N LEU A 54 5.53 -0.05 -8.24
CA LEU A 54 6.78 -0.82 -8.27
C LEU A 54 6.88 -1.70 -9.53
N LEU A 55 5.79 -2.36 -9.92
CA LEU A 55 5.75 -3.18 -11.14
C LEU A 55 5.96 -2.33 -12.40
N GLU A 56 5.30 -1.18 -12.49
CA GLU A 56 5.48 -0.23 -13.60
C GLU A 56 6.90 0.31 -13.67
N GLU A 57 7.49 0.67 -12.52
CA GLU A 57 8.85 1.18 -12.44
C GLU A 57 9.89 0.11 -12.81
N GLN A 58 9.69 -1.14 -12.39
CA GLN A 58 10.55 -2.26 -12.80
C GLN A 58 10.52 -2.42 -14.33
N HIS A 59 9.33 -2.51 -14.92
CA HIS A 59 9.16 -2.66 -16.37
C HIS A 59 9.83 -1.52 -17.15
N ARG A 60 9.73 -0.29 -16.64
CA ARG A 60 10.38 0.89 -17.24
C ARG A 60 11.90 0.78 -17.20
N ARG A 61 12.48 0.31 -16.09
CA ARG A 61 13.93 0.12 -15.94
C ARG A 61 14.45 -0.98 -16.86
N GLU A 62 13.72 -2.08 -16.99
CA GLU A 62 14.05 -3.17 -17.91
C GLU A 62 14.09 -2.68 -19.37
N LYS A 63 13.06 -1.93 -19.81
CA LYS A 63 13.03 -1.33 -21.14
C LYS A 63 14.14 -0.32 -21.41
N LYS A 64 14.60 0.41 -20.39
CA LYS A 64 15.70 1.38 -20.53
C LYS A 64 17.06 0.68 -20.70
N ASN A 65 17.20 -0.54 -20.19
CA ASN A 65 18.45 -1.30 -20.18
C ASN A 65 18.52 -2.35 -21.30
N ALA A 66 17.50 -2.43 -22.16
CA ALA A 66 17.42 -3.29 -23.34
C ALA A 66 17.74 -2.50 -24.62
#